data_AF-A0A7S8AC00-F1
#
_entry.id   AF-A0A7S8AC00-F1
#
_cell.length_a   1.000
_cell.length_b   1.000
_cell.length_c   1.000
_cell.angle_alpha   90.00
_cell.angle_beta   90.00
_cell.angle_gamma   90.00
#
_symmetry.space_group_name_H-M   'P 1'
#
loop_
_entity.id
_entity.type
_entity.pdbx_description
1 polymer ?
#
loop_
_entity_poly.entity_id
_entity_poly.type
_entity_poly.pdbx_seq_one_letter_code
_entity_poly.pdbx_strand_id
1 'polypeptide(L)'
;MKKGYKWINRRIEQLDPHVDYAEIWRLSSCYGLTDFIQNFSYCFTFPNFVVTEWGARAVWREDGGKLLYRATHRAEQTGINNTTWWYYGPQDDRTIKSVENINKLHAHYAKQYPGDFSDHED
;
A
#
# COMPACT_ATOMS: atom_id res chain seq x y z
N MET A 1 11.89 16.52 25.04
CA MET A 1 11.03 15.32 24.87
C MET A 1 9.63 15.77 24.47
N LYS A 2 9.18 15.51 23.23
CA LYS A 2 7.84 15.89 22.76
C LYS A 2 6.77 15.14 23.58
N LYS A 3 5.80 15.89 24.13
CA LYS A 3 4.66 15.36 24.92
C LYS A 3 3.92 14.32 24.08
N GLY A 4 4.07 13.05 24.46
CA GLY A 4 3.66 11.91 23.66
C GLY A 4 2.15 11.83 23.42
N TYR A 5 1.79 11.17 22.33
CA TYR A 5 0.45 10.87 21.83
C TYR A 5 -0.38 9.98 22.76
N LYS A 6 -0.36 10.22 24.08
CA LYS A 6 -1.05 9.41 25.09
C LYS A 6 -2.56 9.34 24.84
N TRP A 7 -3.14 10.35 24.17
CA TRP A 7 -4.55 10.32 23.79
C TRP A 7 -4.84 9.33 22.66
N ILE A 8 -3.89 9.10 21.74
CA ILE A 8 -4.05 8.18 20.62
C ILE A 8 -4.13 6.76 21.15
N ASN A 9 -3.21 6.37 22.04
CA ASN A 9 -3.24 5.05 22.68
C ASN A 9 -4.54 4.86 23.47
N ARG A 10 -4.94 5.85 24.29
CA ARG A 10 -6.22 5.79 25.01
C ARG A 10 -7.43 5.68 24.10
N ARG A 11 -7.42 6.33 22.94
CA ARG A 11 -8.49 6.22 21.95
C ARG A 11 -8.52 4.81 21.38
N ILE A 12 -7.38 4.28 20.94
CA ILE A 12 -7.27 2.91 20.41
C ILE A 12 -7.79 1.88 21.44
N GLU A 13 -7.43 2.03 22.72
CA GLU A 13 -7.89 1.15 23.81
C GLU A 13 -9.42 1.17 24.04
N GLN A 14 -10.13 2.18 23.56
CA GLN A 14 -11.59 2.33 23.70
C GLN A 14 -12.37 1.84 22.47
N LEU A 15 -11.69 1.53 21.37
CA LEU A 15 -12.31 1.15 20.10
C LEU A 15 -12.55 -0.36 20.03
N ASP A 16 -13.65 -0.76 19.38
CA ASP A 16 -13.92 -2.17 19.10
C ASP A 16 -13.18 -2.60 17.83
N PRO A 17 -12.24 -3.57 17.88
CA PRO A 17 -11.49 -3.99 16.71
C PRO A 17 -12.34 -4.62 15.59
N HIS A 18 -13.55 -5.08 15.89
CA HIS A 18 -14.45 -5.66 14.87
C HIS A 18 -15.32 -4.61 14.17
N VAL A 19 -15.45 -3.42 14.76
CA VAL A 19 -16.30 -2.33 14.24
C VAL A 19 -15.47 -1.14 13.78
N ASP A 20 -14.52 -0.71 14.62
CA ASP A 20 -13.76 0.52 14.48
C ASP A 20 -12.35 0.31 13.90
N TYR A 21 -12.12 -0.83 13.24
CA TYR A 21 -10.81 -1.22 12.70
C TYR A 21 -10.18 -0.12 11.82
N ALA A 22 -10.98 0.62 11.06
CA ALA A 22 -10.49 1.71 10.22
C ALA A 22 -9.92 2.87 11.04
N GLU A 23 -10.55 3.22 12.16
CA GLU A 23 -10.04 4.27 13.05
C GLU A 23 -8.80 3.79 13.82
N ILE A 24 -8.80 2.56 14.32
CA ILE A 24 -7.63 1.94 14.95
C ILE A 24 -6.44 1.96 14.00
N TRP A 25 -6.66 1.52 12.75
CA TRP A 25 -5.62 1.48 11.74
C TRP A 25 -5.11 2.88 11.39
N ARG A 26 -6.00 3.84 11.18
CA ARG A 26 -5.62 5.25 10.93
C ARG A 26 -4.76 5.82 12.06
N LEU A 27 -5.18 5.63 13.30
CA LEU A 27 -4.47 6.15 14.47
C LEU A 27 -3.08 5.51 14.61
N SER A 28 -3.00 4.20 14.39
CA SER A 28 -1.75 3.43 14.47
C SER A 28 -0.79 3.77 13.32
N SER A 29 -1.32 3.87 12.10
CA SER A 29 -0.51 4.07 10.90
C SER A 29 -0.07 5.53 10.71
N CYS A 30 -0.99 6.50 10.86
CA CYS A 30 -0.69 7.91 10.55
C CYS A 30 0.08 8.63 11.66
N TYR A 31 0.05 8.12 12.89
CA TYR A 31 0.74 8.74 14.04
C TYR A 31 1.78 7.83 14.71
N GLY A 32 1.73 6.53 14.44
CA GLY A 32 2.68 5.55 14.98
C GLY A 32 3.79 5.17 14.00
N LEU A 33 3.60 5.31 12.69
CA LEU A 33 4.64 5.01 11.70
C LEU A 33 5.59 6.19 11.52
N THR A 34 6.87 5.87 11.40
CA THR A 34 7.93 6.80 11.01
C THR A 34 8.39 6.51 9.59
N ASP A 35 9.08 7.45 8.95
CA ASP A 35 9.69 7.23 7.63
C ASP A 35 10.60 6.00 7.62
N PHE A 36 11.29 5.72 8.74
CA PHE A 36 12.09 4.50 8.88
C PHE A 36 11.24 3.25 8.77
N ILE A 37 10.15 3.15 9.54
CA ILE A 37 9.26 1.98 9.51
C ILE A 37 8.60 1.84 8.14
N GLN A 38 8.16 2.94 7.52
CA GLN A 38 7.57 2.88 6.18
C GLN A 38 8.56 2.36 5.13
N ASN A 39 9.80 2.87 5.12
CA ASN A 39 10.84 2.38 4.21
C ASN A 39 11.21 0.93 4.49
N PHE A 40 11.33 0.54 5.77
CA PHE A 40 11.60 -0.83 6.15
C PHE A 40 10.49 -1.79 5.70
N SER A 41 9.22 -1.43 5.94
CA SER A 41 8.07 -2.19 5.47
C SER A 41 8.05 -2.31 3.95
N TYR A 42 8.36 -1.24 3.21
CA TYR A 42 8.44 -1.32 1.75
C TYR A 42 9.57 -2.23 1.28
N CYS A 43 10.78 -2.11 1.83
CA CYS A 43 11.90 -2.99 1.49
C CYS A 43 11.60 -4.47 1.79
N PHE A 44 10.83 -4.75 2.84
CA PHE A 44 10.45 -6.12 3.20
C PHE A 44 9.30 -6.67 2.35
N THR A 45 8.29 -5.84 2.05
CA THR A 45 7.09 -6.29 1.33
C THR A 45 7.30 -6.30 -0.19
N PHE A 46 8.06 -5.34 -0.73
CA PHE A 46 8.26 -5.19 -2.16
C PHE A 46 8.79 -6.43 -2.89
N PRO A 47 9.77 -7.19 -2.33
CA PRO A 47 10.22 -8.43 -2.94
C PRO A 47 9.09 -9.40 -3.27
N ASN A 48 8.01 -9.46 -2.47
CA ASN A 48 6.87 -10.34 -2.74
C ASN A 48 6.22 -10.04 -4.11
N PHE A 49 6.31 -8.81 -4.62
CA PHE A 49 5.79 -8.46 -5.95
C PHE A 49 6.66 -8.98 -7.12
N VAL A 50 7.88 -9.45 -6.84
CA VAL A 50 8.84 -9.89 -7.87
C VAL A 50 9.42 -11.29 -7.57
N VAL A 51 8.92 -11.97 -6.53
CA VAL A 51 9.33 -13.34 -6.21
C VAL A 51 8.76 -14.32 -7.22
N THR A 52 7.51 -14.13 -7.63
CA THR A 52 6.86 -14.99 -8.63
C THR A 52 7.21 -14.53 -10.04
N GLU A 53 7.23 -15.48 -10.99
CA GLU A 53 7.56 -15.16 -12.38
C GLU A 53 6.54 -14.16 -12.98
N TRP A 54 5.24 -14.39 -12.74
CA TRP A 54 4.17 -13.53 -13.23
C TRP A 54 4.24 -12.11 -12.64
N GLY A 55 4.48 -12.00 -11.33
CA GLY A 55 4.67 -10.71 -10.66
C GLY A 55 5.89 -9.97 -11.20
N ALA A 56 7.02 -10.67 -11.33
CA ALA A 56 8.25 -10.12 -11.87
C ALA A 56 8.09 -9.63 -13.31
N ARG A 57 7.42 -10.37 -14.20
CA ARG A 57 7.19 -9.95 -15.59
C ARG A 57 6.38 -8.66 -15.68
N ALA A 58 5.31 -8.52 -14.91
CA ALA A 58 4.49 -7.30 -14.92
C ALA A 58 5.19 -6.08 -14.28
N VAL A 59 6.02 -6.32 -13.26
CA VAL A 59 6.66 -5.26 -12.47
C VAL A 59 8.00 -4.82 -13.05
N TRP A 60 8.88 -5.78 -13.40
CA TRP A 60 10.19 -5.54 -14.00
C TRP A 60 10.06 -5.20 -15.48
N ARG A 61 9.20 -5.92 -16.21
CA ARG A 61 8.99 -5.76 -17.67
C ARG A 61 10.25 -6.04 -18.49
N GLU A 62 10.09 -6.17 -19.81
CA GLU A 62 11.22 -6.39 -20.71
C GLU A 62 12.18 -5.19 -20.76
N ASP A 63 11.66 -3.98 -20.53
CA ASP A 63 12.44 -2.74 -20.54
C ASP A 63 12.98 -2.33 -19.15
N GLY A 64 12.69 -3.07 -18.07
CA GLY A 64 13.04 -2.69 -16.69
C GLY A 64 12.06 -1.71 -16.02
N GLY A 65 11.14 -1.11 -16.79
CA GLY A 65 10.01 -0.33 -16.30
C GLY A 65 10.34 0.77 -15.28
N LYS A 66 9.39 1.05 -14.38
CA LYS A 66 9.61 2.03 -13.30
C LYS A 66 10.62 1.55 -12.26
N LEU A 67 10.88 0.25 -12.18
CA LEU A 67 11.76 -0.31 -11.17
C LEU A 67 13.22 0.04 -11.47
N LEU A 68 13.63 -0.03 -12.74
CA LEU A 68 14.98 0.34 -13.15
C LEU A 68 15.16 1.86 -13.30
N TYR A 69 14.21 2.56 -13.91
CA TYR A 69 14.40 3.97 -14.30
C TYR A 69 13.79 4.99 -13.34
N ARG A 70 12.88 4.59 -12.45
CA ARG A 70 12.10 5.50 -11.59
C ARG A 70 11.80 4.88 -10.21
N ALA A 71 12.78 4.18 -9.63
CA ALA A 71 12.62 3.40 -8.41
C ALA A 71 11.99 4.20 -7.25
N THR A 72 12.54 5.39 -6.97
CA THR A 72 12.02 6.29 -5.91
C THR A 72 10.57 6.67 -6.15
N HIS A 73 10.23 7.09 -7.38
CA HIS A 73 8.87 7.47 -7.72
C HIS A 73 7.89 6.29 -7.65
N ARG A 74 8.33 5.06 -7.93
CA ARG A 74 7.49 3.87 -7.74
C ARG A 74 7.20 3.64 -6.24
N ALA A 75 8.21 3.75 -5.39
CA ALA A 75 8.06 3.60 -3.95
C ALA A 75 7.16 4.69 -3.36
N GLU A 76 7.36 5.95 -3.75
CA GLU A 76 6.51 7.07 -3.37
C GLU A 76 5.06 6.86 -3.82
N GLN A 77 4.83 6.39 -5.05
CA GLN A 77 3.48 6.14 -5.55
C GLN A 77 2.76 5.07 -4.71
N THR A 78 3.46 4.00 -4.29
CA THR A 78 2.91 3.02 -3.34
C THR A 78 2.62 3.66 -1.99
N GLY A 79 3.56 4.43 -1.44
CA GLY A 79 3.39 5.12 -0.15
C GLY A 79 2.22 6.10 -0.12
N ILE A 80 2.00 6.86 -1.20
CA ILE A 80 0.89 7.80 -1.35
C ILE A 80 -0.46 7.07 -1.36
N ASN A 81 -0.57 5.96 -2.10
CA ASN A 81 -1.79 5.16 -2.11
C ASN A 81 -2.08 4.58 -0.72
N ASN A 82 -1.08 3.94 -0.11
CA ASN A 82 -1.20 3.40 1.25
C ASN A 82 -1.63 4.48 2.25
N THR A 83 -0.98 5.64 2.24
CA THR A 83 -1.34 6.75 3.14
C THR A 83 -2.77 7.24 2.90
N THR A 84 -3.21 7.30 1.65
CA THR A 84 -4.62 7.64 1.31
C THR A 84 -5.57 6.63 1.93
N TRP A 85 -5.33 5.33 1.73
CA TRP A 85 -6.20 4.27 2.21
C TRP A 85 -6.22 4.20 3.73
N TRP A 86 -5.06 4.38 4.37
CA TRP A 86 -4.91 4.31 5.81
C TRP A 86 -5.52 5.52 6.52
N TYR A 87 -5.40 6.71 5.93
CA TYR A 87 -5.93 7.92 6.52
C TYR A 87 -7.44 8.06 6.36
N TYR A 88 -7.97 7.77 5.17
CA TYR A 88 -9.39 7.96 4.87
C TYR A 88 -10.24 6.71 5.13
N GLY A 89 -9.64 5.53 5.13
CA GLY A 89 -10.36 4.28 5.30
C GLY A 89 -11.06 3.81 4.02
N PRO A 90 -11.60 2.58 4.02
CA PRO A 90 -12.08 1.92 2.81
C PRO A 90 -13.41 2.47 2.26
N GLN A 91 -14.22 3.15 3.08
CA GLN A 91 -15.51 3.70 2.66
C GLN A 91 -15.42 5.12 2.08
N ASP A 92 -14.26 5.76 2.12
CA ASP A 92 -14.09 7.13 1.62
C ASP A 92 -13.89 7.16 0.10
N ASP A 93 -14.57 8.09 -0.57
CA ASP A 93 -14.52 8.27 -2.03
C ASP A 93 -13.08 8.42 -2.58
N ARG A 94 -12.16 9.01 -1.81
CA ARG A 94 -10.75 9.16 -2.22
C ARG A 94 -10.04 7.82 -2.25
N THR A 95 -10.30 6.97 -1.26
CA THR A 95 -9.77 5.60 -1.21
C THR A 95 -10.36 4.78 -2.36
N ILE A 96 -11.67 4.82 -2.54
CA ILE A 96 -12.38 4.12 -3.62
C ILE A 96 -11.78 4.52 -4.98
N LYS A 97 -11.65 5.82 -5.24
CA LYS A 97 -11.05 6.33 -6.48
C LYS A 97 -9.58 5.90 -6.66
N SER A 98 -8.79 5.86 -5.58
CA SER A 98 -7.40 5.38 -5.62
C SER A 98 -7.35 3.89 -6.01
N VAL A 99 -8.19 3.06 -5.40
CA VAL A 99 -8.32 1.63 -5.71
C VAL A 99 -8.77 1.42 -7.15
N GLU A 100 -9.78 2.15 -7.62
CA GLU A 100 -10.23 2.08 -9.02
C GLU A 100 -9.11 2.40 -10.02
N ASN A 101 -8.27 3.39 -9.72
CA ASN A 101 -7.14 3.75 -10.59
C ASN A 101 -6.08 2.64 -10.62
N ILE A 102 -5.82 1.97 -9.49
CA ILE A 102 -4.94 0.80 -9.44
C ILE A 102 -5.56 -0.37 -10.22
N ASN A 103 -6.86 -0.63 -10.07
CA ASN A 103 -7.53 -1.69 -10.81
C ASN A 103 -7.48 -1.44 -12.34
N LYS A 104 -7.65 -0.19 -12.79
CA LYS A 104 -7.46 0.17 -14.20
C LYS A 104 -6.02 -0.08 -14.68
N LEU A 105 -5.03 0.18 -13.83
CA LEU A 105 -3.63 -0.10 -14.13
C LEU A 105 -3.38 -1.61 -14.26
N HIS A 106 -3.91 -2.41 -13.33
CA HIS A 106 -3.82 -3.87 -13.41
C HIS A 106 -4.53 -4.41 -14.66
N ALA A 107 -5.74 -3.93 -14.97
CA ALA A 107 -6.45 -4.30 -16.18
C ALA A 107 -5.71 -3.92 -17.48
N HIS A 108 -4.95 -2.82 -17.46
CA HIS A 108 -4.09 -2.45 -18.60
C HIS A 108 -2.93 -3.44 -18.78
N TYR A 109 -2.23 -3.81 -17.70
CA TYR A 109 -1.11 -4.76 -17.79
C TYR A 109 -1.57 -6.20 -17.99
N ALA A 110 -2.74 -6.59 -17.50
CA ALA A 110 -3.31 -7.92 -17.78
C ALA A 110 -3.52 -8.17 -19.27
N LYS A 111 -3.76 -7.12 -20.08
CA LYS A 111 -3.82 -7.23 -21.54
C LYS A 111 -2.45 -7.43 -22.20
N GLN A 112 -1.38 -6.94 -21.57
CA GLN A 112 -0.01 -7.05 -22.08
C GLN A 112 0.69 -8.32 -21.61
N TYR A 113 0.29 -8.84 -20.46
CA TYR A 113 0.83 -10.05 -19.84
C TYR A 113 -0.33 -11.04 -19.59
N PRO A 114 -0.83 -11.72 -20.64
CA PRO A 114 -1.94 -12.66 -20.48
C PRO A 114 -1.59 -13.80 -19.52
N GLY A 115 -2.43 -14.02 -18.51
CA GLY A 115 -2.21 -15.05 -17.48
C GLY A 115 -1.53 -14.54 -16.20
N ASP A 116 -0.78 -13.43 -16.27
CA ASP A 116 0.02 -12.97 -15.12
C ASP A 116 -0.82 -12.34 -13.98
N PHE A 117 -2.10 -12.08 -14.25
CA PHE A 117 -3.07 -11.50 -13.31
C PHE A 117 -4.24 -12.45 -13.01
N SER A 118 -4.19 -13.70 -13.48
CA SER A 118 -5.24 -14.71 -13.21
C SER A 118 -4.94 -15.61 -12.01
N ASP A 119 -3.71 -15.60 -11.50
CA ASP A 119 -3.41 -16.28 -10.25
C ASP A 119 -4.02 -15.49 -9.08
N HIS A 120 -4.84 -16.20 -8.30
CA HIS A 120 -5.49 -15.71 -7.09
C HIS A 120 -4.82 -16.24 -5.83
N GLU A 121 -3.63 -16.84 -5.95
CA GLU A 121 -2.80 -17.22 -4.81
C GLU A 121 -1.97 -16.01 -4.35
N ASP A 122 -2.65 -15.03 -3.79
CA ASP A 122 -2.10 -13.97 -2.92
C ASP A 122 -3.16 -13.56 -1.87
#